data_AF-G7EK12-F1
#
_entry.id   AF-G7EK12-F1
#
_cell.length_a   1.000
_cell.length_b   1.000
_cell.length_c   1.000
_cell.angle_alpha   90.00
_cell.angle_beta   90.00
_cell.angle_gamma   90.00
#
_symmetry.space_group_name_H-M   'P 1'
#
loop_
_entity.id
_entity.type
_entity.pdbx_description
1 polymer ?
#
loop_
_entity_poly.entity_id
_entity_poly.type
_entity_poly.pdbx_seq_one_letter_code
_entity_poly.pdbx_strand_id
1 'polypeptide(L)'
;MFDQIIGNPICWFIILLALFVYQLIFHDLLHLKHFKEQRTGYWQEVSSILTAALPLLGLLGTIVGLLDTFKVMALGHNELMSEAIGDALLTTQLGLVCAIPAWLMQAYLGYLKRSPKLHTQHAMPSKQLG
;
A
#
# COMPACT_ATOMS: atom_id res chain seq x y z
N MET A 1 12.48 21.01 2.17
CA MET A 1 11.74 19.83 1.68
C MET A 1 12.11 18.56 2.45
N PHE A 2 13.39 18.19 2.58
CA PHE A 2 13.80 17.04 3.43
C PHE A 2 13.76 17.35 4.93
N ASP A 3 13.98 18.60 5.35
CA ASP A 3 13.92 19.00 6.77
C ASP A 3 12.52 18.87 7.39
N GLN A 4 11.44 19.12 6.62
CA GLN A 4 10.05 18.90 7.06
C GLN A 4 9.74 17.40 7.29
N ILE A 5 10.33 16.52 6.47
CA ILE A 5 10.16 15.06 6.58
C ILE A 5 10.88 14.52 7.82
N ILE A 6 12.02 15.12 8.18
CA ILE A 6 12.87 14.70 9.32
C ILE A 6 12.34 15.29 10.64
N GLY A 7 11.73 16.47 10.61
CA GLY A 7 11.20 17.14 11.81
C GLY A 7 9.86 16.58 12.32
N ASN A 8 9.05 15.95 11.46
CA ASN A 8 7.70 15.54 11.80
C ASN A 8 7.61 14.02 12.12
N PRO A 9 7.40 13.63 13.39
CA PRO A 9 7.38 12.21 13.80
C PRO A 9 6.29 11.39 13.09
N ILE A 10 5.25 12.04 12.56
CA ILE A 10 4.19 11.39 11.77
C ILE A 10 4.74 10.82 10.45
N CYS A 11 5.67 11.51 9.78
CA CYS A 11 6.31 10.99 8.58
C CYS A 11 7.12 9.72 8.86
N TRP A 12 7.81 9.68 10.01
CA TRP A 12 8.52 8.48 10.45
C TRP A 12 7.57 7.30 10.69
N PHE A 13 6.40 7.54 11.30
CA PHE A 13 5.37 6.51 11.45
C PHE A 13 4.83 6.01 10.10
N ILE A 14 4.58 6.91 9.14
CA ILE A 14 4.13 6.54 7.79
C ILE A 14 5.18 5.72 7.06
N ILE A 15 6.46 6.11 7.13
CA ILE A 15 7.56 5.39 6.50
C ILE A 15 7.77 4.02 7.16
N LEU A 16 7.74 3.94 8.49
CA LEU A 16 7.89 2.68 9.23
C LEU A 16 6.74 1.73 8.90
N LEU A 17 5.50 2.23 8.88
CA LEU A 17 4.33 1.45 8.51
C LEU A 17 4.39 1.01 7.04
N ALA A 18 4.81 1.88 6.13
CA ALA A 18 5.03 1.52 4.72
C ALA A 18 6.12 0.44 4.57
N LEU A 19 7.25 0.57 5.26
CA LEU A 19 8.31 -0.44 5.28
C LEU A 19 7.81 -1.77 5.84
N PHE A 20 6.98 -1.75 6.88
CA PHE A 20 6.36 -2.95 7.44
C PHE A 20 5.43 -3.64 6.43
N VAL A 21 4.63 -2.89 5.68
CA VAL A 21 3.80 -3.42 4.57
C VAL A 21 4.65 -4.01 3.46
N TYR A 22 5.76 -3.34 3.10
CA TYR A 22 6.71 -3.87 2.13
C TYR A 22 7.38 -5.16 2.61
N GLN A 23 7.75 -5.26 3.89
CA GLN A 23 8.29 -6.48 4.48
C GLN A 23 7.25 -7.62 4.47
N LEU A 24 5.97 -7.33 4.74
CA LEU A 24 4.88 -8.30 4.63
C LEU A 24 4.70 -8.81 3.19
N ILE A 25 4.65 -7.90 2.21
CA ILE A 25 4.52 -8.25 0.79
C ILE A 25 5.74 -9.03 0.30
N PHE A 26 6.95 -8.64 0.70
CA PHE A 26 8.18 -9.34 0.34
C PHE A 26 8.25 -10.73 0.98
N HIS A 27 7.76 -10.87 2.22
CA HIS A 27 7.64 -12.16 2.89
C HIS A 27 6.63 -13.08 2.18
N ASP A 28 5.47 -12.57 1.76
CA ASP A 28 4.51 -13.32 0.92
C ASP A 28 5.09 -13.67 -0.47
N LEU A 29 5.89 -12.79 -1.07
CA LEU A 29 6.57 -13.03 -2.35
C LEU A 29 7.65 -14.13 -2.23
N LEU A 30 8.44 -14.12 -1.16
CA LEU A 30 9.45 -15.16 -0.88
C LEU A 30 8.78 -16.49 -0.54
N HIS A 31 7.65 -16.46 0.18
CA HIS A 31 6.90 -17.66 0.54
C HIS A 31 6.31 -18.36 -0.70
N LEU A 32 5.96 -17.61 -1.74
CA LEU A 32 5.54 -18.15 -3.05
C LEU A 32 6.67 -18.81 -3.84
N LYS A 33 7.93 -18.42 -3.62
CA LYS A 33 9.07 -19.06 -4.26
C LYS A 33 9.38 -20.44 -3.66
N HIS A 34 9.00 -20.68 -2.40
CA HIS A 34 9.51 -21.83 -1.65
C HIS A 34 8.48 -22.94 -1.34
N PHE A 35 7.18 -22.64 -1.25
CA PHE A 35 6.15 -23.65 -0.94
C PHE A 35 4.89 -23.43 -1.77
N LYS A 36 4.71 -24.27 -2.79
CA LYS A 36 3.46 -24.44 -3.50
C LYS A 36 2.46 -25.15 -2.58
N GLU A 37 1.24 -24.63 -2.52
CA GLU A 37 0.01 -25.28 -2.04
C GLU A 37 -0.32 -25.15 -0.52
N GLN A 38 -1.46 -24.47 -0.27
CA GLN A 38 -2.52 -24.86 0.70
C GLN A 38 -2.77 -24.17 2.05
N ARG A 39 -2.25 -22.96 2.36
CA ARG A 39 -2.80 -22.22 3.53
C ARG A 39 -2.82 -20.69 3.47
N THR A 40 -3.10 -20.10 2.32
CA THR A 40 -2.99 -18.64 2.10
C THR A 40 -4.34 -17.93 1.88
N GLY A 41 -5.39 -18.26 2.64
CA GLY A 41 -6.64 -17.50 2.61
C GLY A 41 -6.53 -16.18 3.38
N TYR A 42 -6.23 -16.27 4.68
CA TYR A 42 -6.26 -15.12 5.59
C TYR A 42 -5.17 -14.06 5.34
N TRP A 43 -3.93 -14.47 5.05
CA TRP A 43 -2.80 -13.54 4.96
C TRP A 43 -2.89 -12.59 3.77
N GLN A 44 -3.50 -13.03 2.66
CA GLN A 44 -3.71 -12.16 1.48
C GLN A 44 -4.81 -11.12 1.69
N GLU A 45 -5.85 -11.46 2.45
CA GLU A 45 -6.89 -10.50 2.80
C GLU A 45 -6.31 -9.39 3.67
N VAL A 46 -5.48 -9.75 4.66
CA VAL A 46 -4.82 -8.78 5.54
C VAL A 46 -3.89 -7.85 4.75
N SER A 47 -3.08 -8.35 3.81
CA SER A 47 -2.19 -7.49 3.01
C SER A 47 -2.96 -6.50 2.13
N SER A 48 -4.09 -6.93 1.56
CA SER A 48 -4.96 -6.11 0.72
C SER A 48 -5.60 -4.98 1.51
N ILE A 49 -6.17 -5.31 2.67
CA ILE A 49 -6.77 -4.32 3.59
C ILE A 49 -5.70 -3.31 4.04
N LEU A 50 -4.51 -3.78 4.40
CA LEU A 50 -3.44 -2.90 4.87
C LEU A 50 -2.98 -1.94 3.75
N THR A 51 -2.86 -2.43 2.52
CA THR A 51 -2.55 -1.59 1.35
C THR A 51 -3.63 -0.54 1.07
N ALA A 52 -4.89 -0.91 1.21
CA ALA A 52 -6.01 0.03 1.09
C ALA A 52 -6.06 1.06 2.25
N ALA A 53 -5.53 0.69 3.42
CA ALA A 53 -5.45 1.58 4.59
C ALA A 53 -4.33 2.64 4.48
N LEU A 54 -3.22 2.35 3.77
CA LEU A 54 -2.11 3.30 3.56
C LEU A 54 -2.55 4.71 3.05
N PRO A 55 -3.32 4.83 1.97
CA PRO A 55 -3.76 6.13 1.47
C PRO A 55 -4.77 6.80 2.41
N LEU A 56 -5.60 6.02 3.13
CA LEU A 56 -6.50 6.56 4.17
C LEU A 56 -5.72 7.16 5.34
N LEU A 57 -4.59 6.54 5.71
CA LEU A 57 -3.67 7.04 6.73
C LEU A 57 -2.98 8.33 6.26
N GLY A 58 -2.61 8.43 4.99
CA GLY A 58 -2.11 9.67 4.38
C GLY A 58 -3.12 10.82 4.47
N LEU A 59 -4.40 10.52 4.21
CA LEU A 59 -5.52 11.48 4.33
C LEU A 59 -5.75 11.91 5.78
N LEU A 60 -5.66 10.98 6.73
CA LEU A 60 -5.71 11.30 8.17
C LEU A 60 -4.60 12.30 8.55
N GLY A 61 -3.38 12.12 8.03
CA GLY A 61 -2.27 13.06 8.20
C GLY A 61 -2.62 14.47 7.70
N THR A 62 -3.32 14.57 6.57
CA THR A 62 -3.80 15.85 6.04
C THR A 62 -4.78 16.52 6.99
N ILE A 63 -5.74 15.77 7.56
CA ILE A 63 -6.72 16.27 8.52
C ILE A 63 -6.02 16.80 9.78
N VAL A 64 -5.02 16.08 10.28
CA VAL A 64 -4.24 16.49 11.45
C VAL A 64 -3.45 17.78 11.17
N GLY A 65 -2.76 17.87 10.03
CA GLY A 65 -2.01 19.08 9.66
C GLY A 65 -2.90 20.32 9.44
N LEU A 66 -4.10 20.13 8.87
CA LEU A 66 -5.08 21.21 8.76
C LEU A 66 -5.62 21.65 10.13
N LEU A 67 -5.80 20.72 11.08
CA LEU A 67 -6.18 21.04 12.46
C LEU A 67 -5.11 21.89 13.16
N ASP A 68 -3.83 21.59 12.97
CA ASP A 68 -2.75 22.40 13.53
C ASP A 68 -2.68 23.78 12.87
N THR A 69 -2.97 23.86 11.57
CA THR A 69 -3.11 25.15 10.86
C THR A 69 -4.18 26.04 11.50
N PHE A 70 -5.33 25.48 11.87
CA PHE A 70 -6.38 26.23 12.58
C PHE A 70 -5.93 26.73 13.96
N LYS A 71 -5.12 25.96 14.70
CA LYS A 71 -4.57 26.39 16.00
C LYS A 71 -3.58 27.54 15.83
N VAL A 72 -2.70 27.46 14.84
CA VAL A 72 -1.72 28.51 14.51
C VAL A 72 -2.42 29.81 14.10
N MET A 73 -3.49 29.70 13.30
CA MET A 73 -4.34 30.84 12.94
C MET A 73 -4.99 31.47 14.18
N ALA A 74 -5.51 30.66 15.11
CA ALA A 74 -6.09 31.16 16.36
C ALA A 74 -5.06 31.91 17.25
N LEU A 75 -3.77 31.63 17.09
CA LEU A 75 -2.66 32.29 17.79
C LEU A 75 -2.10 33.50 17.01
N GLY A 76 -2.63 33.83 15.83
CA GLY A 76 -2.26 35.02 15.05
C GLY A 76 -0.97 34.91 14.22
N HIS A 77 -0.33 33.74 14.16
CA HIS A 77 0.95 33.54 13.45
C HIS A 77 0.73 33.02 12.03
N ASN A 78 0.26 33.90 11.13
CA ASN A 78 -0.12 33.52 9.76
C ASN A 78 1.08 33.08 8.89
N GLU A 79 2.31 33.49 9.21
CA GLU A 79 3.51 33.02 8.50
C GLU A 79 3.73 31.49 8.57
N LEU A 80 3.33 30.85 9.66
CA LEU A 80 3.52 29.39 9.85
C LEU A 80 2.44 28.55 9.16
N MET A 81 1.40 29.20 8.61
CA MET A 81 0.26 28.53 7.99
C MET A 81 0.63 27.77 6.71
N SER A 82 1.50 28.37 5.88
CA SER A 82 1.95 27.74 4.63
C SER A 82 2.79 26.49 4.87
N GLU A 83 3.53 26.45 5.97
CA GLU A 83 4.36 25.31 6.34
C GLU A 83 3.52 24.13 6.80
N ALA A 84 2.52 24.36 7.67
CA ALA A 84 1.60 23.32 8.14
C ALA A 84 0.75 22.69 7.02
N ILE A 85 0.34 23.51 6.03
CA ILE A 85 -0.36 23.00 4.85
C ILE A 85 0.57 22.18 3.96
N GLY A 86 1.82 22.63 3.79
CA GLY A 86 2.84 21.89 3.05
C GLY A 86 3.10 20.50 3.65
N ASP A 87 3.22 20.43 4.98
CA ASP A 87 3.36 19.17 5.71
C ASP A 87 2.16 18.24 5.49
N ALA A 88 0.93 18.76 5.56
CA ALA A 88 -0.31 18.00 5.33
C ALA A 88 -0.37 17.40 3.91
N LEU A 89 0.04 18.16 2.90
CA LEU A 89 0.08 17.67 1.51
C LEU A 89 1.18 16.61 1.32
N LEU A 90 2.31 16.76 1.99
CA LEU A 90 3.43 15.81 1.91
C LEU A 90 3.06 14.43 2.47
N THR A 91 2.34 14.36 3.60
CA THR A 91 1.88 13.07 4.16
C THR A 91 0.94 12.33 3.20
N THR A 92 0.13 13.09 2.45
CA THR A 92 -0.79 12.55 1.45
C THR A 92 -0.03 11.99 0.25
N GLN A 93 0.98 12.73 -0.23
CA GLN A 93 1.86 12.28 -1.31
C GLN A 93 2.59 11.00 -0.91
N LEU A 94 3.14 10.93 0.31
CA LEU A 94 3.85 9.76 0.82
C LEU A 94 2.93 8.53 0.92
N GLY A 95 1.71 8.69 1.44
CA GLY A 95 0.73 7.62 1.53
C GLY A 95 0.38 7.01 0.16
N LEU A 96 0.20 7.85 -0.86
CA LEU A 96 -0.07 7.40 -2.22
C LEU A 96 1.14 6.74 -2.89
N VAL A 97 2.33 7.35 -2.77
CA VAL A 97 3.58 6.82 -3.33
C VAL A 97 3.90 5.43 -2.77
N CYS A 98 3.56 5.16 -1.51
CA CYS A 98 3.72 3.84 -0.91
C CYS A 98 2.60 2.85 -1.30
N ALA A 99 1.35 3.32 -1.45
CA ALA A 99 0.20 2.46 -1.75
C ALA A 99 0.20 1.90 -3.19
N ILE A 100 0.53 2.74 -4.18
CA ILE A 100 0.54 2.36 -5.61
C ILE A 100 1.40 1.11 -5.90
N PRO A 101 2.70 1.07 -5.52
CA PRO A 101 3.55 -0.08 -5.77
C PRO A 101 3.08 -1.34 -5.02
N ALA A 102 2.61 -1.20 -3.78
CA ALA A 102 2.04 -2.32 -3.02
C ALA A 102 0.80 -2.93 -3.72
N TRP A 103 -0.02 -2.09 -4.34
CA TRP A 103 -1.20 -2.54 -5.08
C TRP A 103 -0.84 -3.23 -6.39
N LEU A 104 0.12 -2.68 -7.15
CA LEU A 104 0.65 -3.31 -8.37
C LEU A 104 1.23 -4.70 -8.09
N MET A 105 1.97 -4.85 -7.00
CA MET A 105 2.59 -6.11 -6.62
C MET A 105 1.54 -7.18 -6.28
N GLN A 106 0.45 -6.81 -5.61
CA GLN A 106 -0.69 -7.70 -5.35
C GLN A 106 -1.45 -8.08 -6.62
N ALA A 107 -1.64 -7.14 -7.54
CA ALA A 107 -2.26 -7.42 -8.84
C ALA A 107 -1.41 -8.42 -9.66
N TYR A 108 -0.07 -8.26 -9.64
CA TYR A 108 0.85 -9.19 -10.29
C TYR A 108 0.80 -10.60 -9.67
N LEU A 109 0.77 -10.68 -8.35
CA LEU A 109 0.60 -11.94 -7.62
C LEU A 109 -0.74 -12.63 -7.96
N GLY A 110 -1.81 -11.87 -8.04
CA GLY A 110 -3.12 -12.35 -8.47
C GLY A 110 -3.10 -12.88 -9.90
N TYR A 111 -2.45 -12.18 -10.83
CA TYR A 111 -2.28 -12.62 -12.22
C TYR A 111 -1.50 -13.95 -12.30
N LEU A 112 -0.42 -14.09 -11.53
CA LEU A 112 0.40 -15.31 -11.52
C LEU A 112 -0.37 -16.51 -10.95
N LYS A 113 -1.18 -16.32 -9.90
CA LYS A 113 -2.05 -17.36 -9.34
C LYS A 113 -3.18 -17.77 -10.28
N ARG A 114 -3.66 -16.83 -11.10
CA ARG A 114 -4.79 -17.04 -12.01
C ARG A 114 -4.39 -17.67 -13.34
N SER A 115 -3.09 -17.85 -13.61
CA SER A 115 -2.60 -18.63 -14.74
C SER A 115 -2.84 -20.11 -14.44
N PRO A 116 -3.99 -20.68 -14.87
CA PRO A 116 -4.19 -22.10 -14.75
C PRO A 116 -3.13 -22.68 -15.68
N LYS A 117 -2.53 -23.81 -15.30
CA LYS A 117 -1.92 -24.67 -16.32
C LYS A 117 -2.88 -24.68 -17.50
N LEU A 118 -2.37 -24.35 -18.70
CA LEU A 118 -3.13 -24.48 -19.93
C LEU A 118 -3.99 -25.74 -19.78
N HIS A 119 -5.31 -25.57 -19.85
CA HIS A 119 -6.19 -26.68 -20.16
C HIS A 119 -5.76 -27.17 -21.53
N THR A 120 -4.69 -27.95 -21.52
CA THR A 120 -4.37 -29.05 -22.41
C THR A 120 -5.49 -30.10 -22.20
N GLN A 121 -6.73 -29.68 -22.42
CA GLN A 121 -7.81 -30.53 -22.92
C GLN A 121 -7.91 -30.28 -24.43
N HIS A 122 -6.77 -30.27 -25.12
CA HIS A 122 -6.69 -30.94 -26.40
C HIS A 122 -6.49 -32.43 -26.12
N ALA A 123 -7.55 -33.09 -25.65
CA ALA A 123 -7.66 -34.53 -25.71
C ALA A 123 -8.87 -34.81 -26.61
N MET A 124 -8.66 -34.82 -27.93
CA MET A 124 -9.53 -35.58 -28.82
C MET A 124 -9.11 -37.04 -28.74
N PRO A 125 -10.04 -37.97 -28.47
CA PRO A 125 -10.01 -39.27 -29.10
C PRO A 125 -11.12 -39.35 -30.14
N SER A 126 -10.69 -39.32 -31.40
CA SER A 126 -11.42 -39.81 -32.56
C SER A 126 -11.78 -41.28 -32.37
N LYS A 127 -13.01 -41.57 -31.91
CA LYS A 127 -13.62 -42.90 -32.09
C LYS A 127 -15.12 -42.90 -31.74
N GLN A 128 -15.93 -42.33 -32.62
CA GLN A 128 -17.37 -42.62 -32.72
C GLN A 128 -17.79 -42.46 -34.20
N LEU A 129 -17.26 -43.29 -35.08
CA LEU A 129 -17.84 -43.58 -36.38
C LEU A 129 -17.43 -45.01 -36.77
N GLY A 130 -18.39 -45.92 -36.73
CA GLY A 130 -18.19 -47.36 -36.96
C GLY A 130 -19.20 -48.16 -36.16
#